data_AF-A0A1C5JQJ2-F1
#
_entry.id   AF-A0A1C5JQJ2-F1
#
_cell.length_a   1.000
_cell.length_b   1.000
_cell.length_c   1.000
_cell.angle_alpha   90.00
_cell.angle_beta   90.00
_cell.angle_gamma   90.00
#
_symmetry.space_group_name_H-M   'P 1'
#
loop_
_entity.id
_entity.type
_entity.pdbx_description
1 polymer ?
#
loop_
_entity_poly.entity_id
_entity_poly.type
_entity_poly.pdbx_seq_one_letter_code
_entity_poly.pdbx_strand_id
1 'polypeptide(L)' 'MAVYRSRDALAGPLGLDRLAALALPFTRVGRRGYRPAGVDALLHRLAHELRERIRERDRALVENQRIKDALHI' A
#
# COMPACT_ATOMS: atom_id res chain seq x y z
N MET A 1 -1.75 6.00 -26.34
CA MET A 1 -1.78 5.96 -24.86
C MET A 1 -0.49 5.33 -24.35
N ALA A 2 0.33 6.06 -23.60
CA ALA A 2 1.59 5.52 -23.06
C ALA A 2 1.31 4.84 -21.72
N VAL A 3 1.36 3.50 -21.69
CA VAL A 3 1.20 2.70 -20.48
C VAL A 3 2.45 2.87 -19.61
N TYR A 4 2.27 3.26 -18.35
CA TYR A 4 3.35 3.27 -17.36
C TYR A 4 3.83 1.82 -17.14
N ARG A 5 5.01 1.48 -17.67
CA ARG A 5 5.70 0.21 -17.42
C ARG A 5 6.82 0.46 -16.41
N SER A 6 6.53 0.34 -15.12
CA SER A 6 7.56 0.11 -14.11
C SER A 6 8.02 -1.35 -14.22
N ARG A 7 9.33 -1.60 -14.24
CA ARG A 7 9.89 -2.95 -14.14
C ARG A 7 9.62 -3.57 -12.75
N ASP A 8 9.37 -2.73 -11.75
CA ASP A 8 8.86 -3.08 -10.42
C ASP A 8 7.37 -2.73 -10.34
N ALA A 9 6.55 -3.41 -11.13
CA ALA A 9 5.10 -3.24 -11.08
C ALA A 9 4.55 -3.89 -9.79
N LEU A 10 4.85 -3.30 -8.61
CA LEU A 10 4.32 -3.69 -7.28
C LEU A 10 4.09 -5.21 -7.14
N ALA A 11 5.03 -6.03 -7.61
CA ALA A 11 4.79 -7.46 -7.74
C ALA A 11 4.91 -8.09 -6.34
N GLY A 12 3.78 -8.50 -5.76
CA GLY A 12 3.65 -9.00 -4.38
C GLY A 12 2.70 -8.14 -3.54
N PRO A 13 2.41 -8.55 -2.29
CA PRO A 13 1.52 -7.80 -1.40
C PRO A 13 2.00 -6.34 -1.26
N LEU A 14 1.06 -5.40 -1.39
CA LEU A 14 1.28 -4.00 -1.06
C LEU A 14 1.49 -3.90 0.45
N GLY A 15 2.75 -3.91 0.87
CA GLY A 15 3.15 -3.67 2.27
C GLY A 15 3.33 -2.17 2.53
N LEU A 16 3.09 -1.77 3.77
CA LEU A 16 3.33 -0.40 4.26
C LEU A 16 4.74 0.10 3.93
N ASP A 17 5.75 -0.74 4.19
CA ASP A 17 7.15 -0.40 3.96
C ASP A 17 7.47 -0.24 2.47
N ARG A 18 6.77 -1.01 1.62
CA ARG A 18 6.95 -0.95 0.16
C ARG A 18 6.32 0.30 -0.45
N LEU A 19 5.20 0.75 0.10
CA LEU A 19 4.59 2.03 -0.29
C LEU A 19 5.45 3.21 0.14
N ALA A 20 6.06 3.16 1.33
CA ALA A 20 6.93 4.22 1.82
C ALA A 20 8.27 4.30 1.08
N ALA A 21 8.81 3.16 0.63
CA ALA A 21 10.09 3.08 -0.08
C ALA A 21 9.98 3.27 -1.61
N LEU A 22 8.79 3.54 -2.14
CA LEU A 22 8.58 3.63 -3.58
C LEU A 22 9.24 4.89 -4.18
N ALA A 23 10.40 4.71 -4.83
CA ALA A 23 11.03 5.78 -5.58
C ALA A 23 10.36 5.95 -6.96
N LEU A 24 9.74 7.11 -7.18
CA LEU A 24 9.11 7.43 -8.47
C LEU A 24 10.19 7.83 -9.49
N PRO A 25 10.29 7.17 -10.66
CA PRO A 25 11.26 7.54 -11.66
C PRO A 25 10.91 8.90 -12.28
N PHE A 26 11.92 9.76 -12.44
CA PHE A 26 11.76 11.00 -13.19
C PHE A 26 11.50 10.69 -14.67
N THR A 27 10.51 11.36 -15.26
CA THR A 27 10.25 11.26 -16.70
C THR A 27 11.37 11.93 -17.49
N ARG A 28 11.76 11.36 -18.63
CA ARG A 28 12.72 11.98 -19.56
C ARG A 28 12.28 13.40 -19.93
N VAL A 29 13.26 14.30 -20.06
CA VAL A 29 13.07 15.70 -20.47
C VAL A 29 12.20 15.76 -21.74
N GLY A 30 11.19 16.64 -21.74
CA GLY A 30 10.25 16.79 -22.85
C GLY A 30 9.01 15.87 -22.81
N ARG A 31 8.90 14.95 -21.83
CA ARG A 31 7.66 14.19 -21.58
C ARG A 31 6.94 14.68 -20.34
N ARG A 32 5.60 14.82 -20.45
CA ARG A 32 4.73 15.09 -19.30
C ARG A 32 4.66 13.84 -18.41
N GLY A 33 4.79 14.02 -17.10
CA GLY A 33 4.61 13.01 -16.07
C GLY A 33 3.55 13.42 -15.05
N TYR A 34 3.27 12.54 -14.09
CA TYR A 34 2.44 12.90 -12.93
C TYR A 34 3.15 13.96 -12.08
N ARG A 35 2.37 14.83 -11.43
CA ARG A 35 2.91 15.81 -10.48
C ARG A 35 3.41 15.06 -9.23
N PRO A 36 4.72 15.08 -8.90
CA PRO A 36 5.28 14.28 -7.81
C PRO A 36 4.54 14.48 -6.48
N ALA A 37 4.36 15.74 -6.06
CA ALA A 37 3.64 16.07 -4.83
C ALA A 37 2.21 15.50 -4.75
N GLY A 38 1.51 15.38 -5.89
CA GLY A 38 0.17 14.80 -5.92
C GLY A 38 0.19 13.28 -5.76
N VAL A 39 1.21 12.63 -6.34
CA VAL A 39 1.43 11.19 -6.18
C VAL A 39 1.89 10.88 -4.75
N ASP A 40 2.80 11.69 -4.19
CA ASP A 40 3.28 11.53 -2.82
C ASP A 40 2.15 11.64 -1.80
N ALA A 41 1.26 12.63 -1.95
CA ALA A 41 0.08 12.78 -1.10
C ALA A 41 -0.87 11.57 -1.20
N LEU A 42 -1.07 11.04 -2.41
CA LEU A 42 -1.88 9.85 -2.63
C LEU A 42 -1.25 8.60 -1.99
N LEU A 43 0.06 8.41 -2.14
CA LEU A 43 0.79 7.29 -1.54
C LEU A 43 0.74 7.36 -0.01
N HIS A 44 0.88 8.56 0.56
CA HIS A 44 0.75 8.77 2.00
C HIS A 44 -0.64 8.39 2.51
N ARG A 45 -1.69 8.81 1.79
CA ARG A 45 -3.07 8.43 2.12
C ARG A 45 -3.29 6.92 2.03
N LEU A 46 -2.81 6.28 0.97
CA LEU A 46 -2.94 4.82 0.80
C LEU A 46 -2.20 4.05 1.90
N ALA A 47 -1.00 4.51 2.29
CA ALA A 47 -0.27 3.94 3.41
C ALA A 47 -1.09 4.04 4.71
N HIS A 48 -1.68 5.21 4.98
CA HIS A 48 -2.55 5.39 6.14
C HIS A 48 -3.76 4.43 6.12
N GLU A 49 -4.50 4.38 5.02
CA GLU A 49 -5.67 3.51 4.90
C GLU A 49 -5.30 2.02 5.04
N LEU A 50 -4.19 1.59 4.44
CA LEU A 50 -3.70 0.22 4.57
C LEU A 50 -3.36 -0.12 6.04
N ARG A 51 -2.76 0.82 6.78
CA ARG A 51 -2.45 0.65 8.20
C ARG A 51 -3.71 0.42 9.02
N GLU A 52 -4.75 1.21 8.78
CA GLU A 52 -6.02 1.05 9.48
C GLU A 52 -6.67 -0.31 9.18
N ARG A 53 -6.65 -0.74 7.91
CA ARG A 53 -7.17 -2.07 7.52
C ARG A 53 -6.42 -3.22 8.17
N ILE A 54 -5.09 -3.11 8.29
CA ILE A 54 -4.28 -4.11 8.99
C ILE A 54 -4.67 -4.16 10.47
N ARG A 55 -4.82 -3.00 11.13
CA ARG A 55 -5.24 -2.94 12.54
C ARG A 55 -6.63 -3.55 12.76
N GLU A 56 -7.59 -3.26 11.88
CA GLU A 56 -8.93 -3.85 11.94
C GLU A 56 -8.88 -5.36 11.80
N ARG A 57 -8.12 -5.87 10.82
CA ARG A 57 -7.93 -7.31 10.61
C ARG A 57 -7.29 -7.97 11.84
N ASP A 58 -6.23 -7.38 12.38
CA ASP A 58 -5.52 -7.97 13.52
C ASP A 58 -6.41 -8.00 14.77
N ARG A 59 -7.23 -6.97 15.00
CA ARG A 59 -8.26 -6.99 16.05
C ARG A 59 -9.27 -8.11 15.83
N ALA A 60 -9.76 -8.28 14.60
CA ALA A 60 -10.71 -9.34 14.27
C ALA A 60 -10.11 -10.74 14.46
N LEU A 61 -8.82 -10.93 14.14
CA LEU A 61 -8.12 -12.19 14.36
C LEU A 61 -7.95 -12.49 15.85
N VAL A 62 -7.56 -11.49 16.65
CA VAL A 62 -7.47 -11.63 18.12
C VAL A 62 -8.82 -12.01 18.71
N GLU A 63 -9.90 -11.36 18.27
CA GLU A 63 -11.24 -11.66 18.78
C GLU A 63 -11.71 -13.05 18.33
N ASN A 64 -11.46 -13.44 17.08
CA ASN A 64 -11.76 -14.78 16.61
C ASN A 64 -11.02 -15.86 17.42
N GLN A 65 -9.75 -15.60 17.77
CA GLN A 65 -8.97 -16.52 18.60
C GLN A 65 -9.55 -16.63 20.00
N ARG A 66 -9.95 -15.52 20.64
CA ARG A 66 -10.61 -15.56 21.95
C ARG A 66 -11.90 -16.37 21.94
N ILE A 67 -12.72 -16.20 20.90
CA ILE A 67 -13.97 -16.96 20.74
C ILE A 67 -13.65 -18.45 20.58
N LYS A 68 -12.65 -18.79 19.75
CA LYS A 68 -12.19 -20.16 19.57
C LYS A 68 -11.70 -20.78 20.87
N ASP A 69 -10.86 -20.07 21.62
CA ASP A 69 -10.36 -20.51 22.92
C ASP A 69 -11.51 -20.73 23.93
N ALA A 70 -12.50 -19.84 23.96
CA ALA A 70 -13.68 -19.94 24.82
C ALA A 70 -14.61 -21.10 24.44
N LEU A 71 -14.66 -21.45 23.16
CA LEU A 71 -15.43 -22.59 22.65
C LEU A 71 -14.62 -23.89 22.63
N HIS A 72 -13.32 -23.85 22.96
CA HIS A 72 -12.37 -24.95 22.83
C HIS A 72 -12.29 -25.54 21.39
N ILE A 73 -12.36 -24.69 20.37
CA ILE A 73 -12.28 -25.07 18.93
C ILE A 73 -10.98 -24.57 18.31
#